data_AF-A0A0R2N124-F1
#
_entry.id   AF-A0A0R2N124-F1
#
_cell.length_a   1.000
_cell.length_b   1.000
_cell.length_c   1.000
_cell.angle_alpha   90.00
_cell.angle_beta   90.00
_cell.angle_gamma   90.00
#
_symmetry.space_group_name_H-M   'P 1'
#
loop_
_entity.id
_entity.type
_entity.pdbx_description
1 polymer ?
#
loop_
_entity_poly.entity_id
_entity_poly.type
_entity_poly.pdbx_seq_one_letter_code
_entity_poly.pdbx_strand_id
1 'polypeptide(L)'
;MAKGGLAMTQVIKIQPEITVTLPEGKVLIDEDEYNRLKEDELFKQWGFDDLRAAVLNKASWWVTQEITSKYRDELSIENGGFVRYPSTNGVPWRMDAHKMSDWLKENWDKLDWEAKRLGGK
;
A
#
# COMPACT_ATOMS: atom_id res chain seq x y z
N MET A 1 63.85 -46.31 7.17
CA MET A 1 62.81 -45.85 6.23
C MET A 1 61.51 -45.71 7.01
N ALA A 2 61.00 -44.49 7.15
CA ALA A 2 59.86 -44.16 8.01
C ALA A 2 58.53 -44.62 7.37
N LYS A 3 57.71 -45.36 8.12
CA LYS A 3 56.36 -45.74 7.70
C LYS A 3 55.44 -44.53 7.90
N GLY A 4 54.94 -43.97 6.81
CA GLY A 4 53.88 -42.96 6.83
C GLY A 4 52.57 -43.57 7.30
N GLY A 5 52.05 -43.10 8.44
CA GLY A 5 50.70 -43.40 8.87
C GLY A 5 49.72 -42.48 8.15
N LEU A 6 48.81 -43.04 7.35
CA LEU A 6 47.66 -42.29 6.85
C LEU A 6 46.71 -41.99 8.01
N ALA A 7 46.47 -40.71 8.28
CA ALA A 7 45.43 -40.28 9.20
C ALA A 7 44.06 -40.61 8.59
N MET A 8 43.31 -41.49 9.24
CA MET A 8 41.96 -41.84 8.84
C MET A 8 41.00 -40.78 9.40
N THR A 9 40.42 -39.95 8.53
CA THR A 9 39.38 -39.00 8.94
C THR A 9 38.05 -39.72 9.07
N GLN A 10 37.48 -39.74 10.27
CA GLN A 10 36.15 -40.27 10.53
C GLN A 10 35.13 -39.12 10.60
N VAL A 11 34.08 -39.21 9.79
CA VAL A 11 32.99 -38.23 9.75
C VAL A 11 31.80 -38.77 10.53
N ILE A 12 31.38 -38.05 11.57
CA ILE A 12 30.19 -38.36 12.36
C ILE A 12 29.05 -37.46 11.84
N LYS A 13 27.97 -38.07 11.34
CA LYS A 13 26.74 -37.36 10.97
C LYS A 13 25.75 -37.45 12.13
N ILE A 14 25.41 -36.31 12.72
CA ILE A 14 24.37 -36.17 13.75
C ILE A 14 23.20 -35.35 13.20
N GLN A 15 21.97 -35.75 13.52
CA GLN A 15 20.74 -35.00 13.26
C GLN A 15 20.20 -34.48 14.59
N PRO A 16 20.63 -33.29 15.05
CA PRO A 16 20.12 -32.71 16.28
C PRO A 16 18.66 -32.28 16.09
N GLU A 17 17.85 -32.45 17.12
CA GLU A 17 16.53 -31.83 17.20
C GLU A 17 16.70 -30.36 17.61
N ILE A 18 16.22 -29.43 16.79
CA ILE A 18 16.32 -27.99 17.01
C ILE A 18 14.91 -27.44 17.20
N THR A 19 14.65 -26.88 18.37
CA THR A 19 13.38 -26.21 18.68
C THR A 19 13.52 -24.71 18.43
N VAL A 20 12.73 -24.18 17.50
CA VAL A 20 12.62 -22.73 17.26
C VAL A 20 11.27 -22.28 17.78
N THR A 21 11.27 -21.32 18.70
CA THR A 21 10.04 -20.71 19.22
C THR A 21 9.74 -19.43 18.44
N LEU A 22 8.47 -19.27 18.03
CA LEU A 22 8.02 -18.02 17.46
C LEU A 22 7.84 -16.97 18.57
N PRO A 23 8.25 -15.71 18.33
CA PRO A 23 7.94 -14.62 19.24
C PRO A 23 6.42 -14.43 19.40
N GLU A 24 6.00 -13.92 20.55
CA GLU A 24 4.60 -13.61 20.81
C GLU A 24 4.04 -12.66 19.75
N GLY A 25 2.83 -12.95 19.26
CA GLY A 25 2.18 -12.16 18.21
C GLY A 25 2.73 -12.37 16.80
N LYS A 26 3.63 -13.33 16.58
CA LYS A 26 4.09 -13.71 15.23
C LYS A 26 3.40 -14.98 14.76
N VAL A 27 3.06 -15.00 13.47
CA VAL A 27 2.54 -16.16 12.76
C VAL A 27 3.50 -16.50 11.61
N LEU A 28 3.74 -17.80 11.42
CA LEU A 28 4.42 -18.31 10.24
C LEU A 28 3.39 -18.45 9.13
N ILE A 29 3.69 -17.90 7.97
CA ILE A 29 2.87 -18.02 6.77
C ILE A 29 3.74 -18.53 5.62
N ASP A 30 3.11 -19.13 4.62
CA ASP A 30 3.79 -19.58 3.42
C ASP A 30 4.31 -18.38 2.62
N GLU A 31 5.44 -18.58 1.91
CA GLU A 31 6.05 -17.54 1.09
C GLU A 31 5.09 -17.02 0.00
N ASP A 32 4.32 -17.91 -0.62
CA ASP A 32 3.31 -17.56 -1.61
C ASP A 32 2.20 -16.69 -1.00
N GLU A 33 1.76 -16.99 0.23
CA GLU A 33 0.76 -16.20 0.94
C GLU A 33 1.32 -14.83 1.35
N TYR A 34 2.56 -14.78 1.82
CA TYR A 34 3.24 -13.52 2.12
C TYR A 34 3.35 -12.63 0.89
N ASN A 35 3.77 -13.18 -0.25
CA ASN A 35 3.89 -12.44 -1.50
C ASN A 35 2.53 -11.96 -2.00
N ARG A 36 1.48 -12.78 -1.87
CA ARG A 36 0.11 -12.39 -2.23
C ARG A 36 -0.43 -11.26 -1.36
N LEU A 37 -0.23 -11.33 -0.04
CA LEU A 37 -0.60 -10.25 0.90
C LEU A 37 0.17 -8.97 0.60
N LYS A 38 1.44 -9.10 0.27
CA LYS A 38 2.28 -7.98 -0.15
C LYS A 38 1.79 -7.39 -1.48
N GLU A 39 1.40 -8.19 -2.46
CA GLU A 39 0.82 -7.73 -3.73
C GLU A 39 -0.55 -7.06 -3.55
N ASP A 40 -1.42 -7.64 -2.72
CA ASP A 40 -2.72 -7.07 -2.36
C ASP A 40 -2.55 -5.72 -1.64
N GLU A 41 -1.51 -5.58 -0.80
CA GLU A 41 -1.10 -4.28 -0.29
C GLU A 41 -0.58 -3.38 -1.41
N LEU A 42 0.39 -3.84 -2.23
CA LEU A 42 1.07 -3.04 -3.26
C LEU A 42 0.12 -2.44 -4.30
N PHE A 43 -0.99 -3.11 -4.63
CA PHE A 43 -1.94 -2.64 -5.64
C PHE A 43 -3.25 -2.13 -5.08
N LYS A 44 -3.36 -1.90 -3.77
CA LYS A 44 -4.59 -1.41 -3.16
C LYS A 44 -5.13 -0.18 -3.92
N GLN A 45 -6.33 -0.33 -4.47
CA GLN A 45 -7.01 0.73 -5.21
C GLN A 45 -8.07 1.37 -4.31
N TRP A 46 -8.16 2.69 -4.38
CA TRP A 46 -9.27 3.45 -3.80
C TRP A 46 -10.27 3.86 -4.87
N GLY A 47 -11.55 3.76 -4.51
CA GLY A 47 -12.63 4.47 -5.16
C GLY A 47 -12.90 5.83 -4.51
N PHE A 48 -13.94 6.50 -4.99
CA PHE A 48 -14.33 7.82 -4.48
C PHE A 48 -14.78 7.77 -3.01
N ASP A 49 -15.48 6.71 -2.60
CA ASP A 49 -15.93 6.56 -1.22
C ASP A 49 -14.78 6.23 -0.26
N ASP A 50 -13.76 5.49 -0.71
CA ASP A 50 -12.54 5.27 0.08
C ASP A 50 -11.81 6.60 0.34
N LEU A 51 -11.67 7.44 -0.69
CA LEU A 51 -11.11 8.78 -0.52
C LEU A 51 -11.92 9.60 0.49
N ARG A 52 -13.26 9.59 0.39
CA ARG A 52 -14.13 10.28 1.34
C ARG A 52 -13.92 9.78 2.76
N ALA A 53 -13.84 8.47 2.96
CA ALA A 53 -13.59 7.87 4.27
C ALA A 53 -12.23 8.32 4.83
N ALA A 54 -11.20 8.40 3.99
CA ALA A 54 -9.87 8.88 4.36
C ALA A 54 -9.86 10.36 4.80
N VAL A 55 -10.80 11.17 4.30
CA VAL A 55 -10.95 12.59 4.69
C VAL A 55 -12.15 12.83 5.60
N LEU A 56 -12.31 12.02 6.64
CA LEU A 56 -13.33 12.20 7.69
C LEU A 56 -14.77 12.22 7.16
N ASN A 57 -15.06 11.42 6.13
CA ASN A 57 -16.37 11.31 5.49
C ASN A 57 -16.93 12.64 4.97
N LYS A 58 -16.06 13.57 4.51
CA LYS A 58 -16.50 14.83 3.89
C LYS A 58 -17.48 14.57 2.75
N ALA A 59 -18.36 15.55 2.55
CA ALA A 59 -19.39 15.47 1.52
C ALA A 59 -18.77 15.37 0.12
N SER A 60 -19.44 14.68 -0.80
CA SER A 60 -18.93 14.46 -2.16
C SER A 60 -18.56 15.75 -2.88
N TRP A 61 -19.35 16.82 -2.70
CA TRP A 61 -19.05 18.12 -3.30
C TRP A 61 -17.73 18.71 -2.78
N TRP A 62 -17.41 18.49 -1.50
CA TRP A 62 -16.19 19.00 -0.87
C TRP A 62 -14.98 18.23 -1.40
N VAL A 63 -15.04 16.89 -1.46
CA VAL A 63 -13.96 16.07 -2.01
C VAL A 63 -13.71 16.41 -3.48
N THR A 64 -14.78 16.65 -4.24
CA THR A 64 -14.65 17.07 -5.64
C THR A 64 -14.01 18.45 -5.76
N GLN A 65 -14.46 19.44 -4.98
CA GLN A 65 -13.97 20.81 -5.09
C GLN A 65 -12.55 20.97 -4.53
N GLU A 66 -12.31 20.49 -3.31
CA GLU A 66 -11.06 20.75 -2.59
C GLU A 66 -9.94 19.77 -2.90
N ILE A 67 -10.24 18.60 -3.45
CA ILE A 67 -9.21 17.62 -3.79
C ILE A 67 -9.21 17.37 -5.30
N THR A 68 -10.23 16.69 -5.80
CA THR A 68 -10.08 16.03 -7.11
C THR A 68 -10.19 16.98 -8.30
N SER A 69 -10.87 18.11 -8.18
CA SER A 69 -10.93 19.14 -9.24
C SER A 69 -9.81 20.16 -9.10
N LYS A 70 -9.56 20.64 -7.89
CA LYS A 70 -8.54 21.66 -7.59
C LYS A 70 -7.12 21.17 -7.88
N TYR A 71 -6.83 19.90 -7.58
CA TYR A 71 -5.53 19.28 -7.82
C TYR A 71 -5.55 18.30 -8.99
N ARG A 72 -6.51 18.44 -9.91
CA ARG A 72 -6.65 17.51 -11.05
C ARG A 72 -5.38 17.39 -11.87
N ASP A 73 -4.70 18.50 -12.09
CA ASP A 73 -3.52 18.53 -12.94
C ASP A 73 -2.37 17.71 -12.35
N GLU A 74 -2.25 17.68 -11.03
CA GLU A 74 -1.25 16.89 -10.30
C GLU A 74 -1.67 15.43 -10.14
N LEU A 75 -2.95 15.20 -9.82
CA LEU A 75 -3.45 13.87 -9.47
C LEU A 75 -3.72 12.99 -10.69
N SER A 76 -4.05 13.57 -11.85
CA SER A 76 -4.48 12.80 -13.03
C SER A 76 -3.35 11.95 -13.63
N ILE A 77 -3.66 10.67 -13.93
CA ILE A 77 -2.74 9.79 -14.67
C ILE A 77 -2.36 10.34 -16.06
N GLU A 78 -3.23 11.15 -16.68
CA GLU A 78 -2.95 11.78 -17.97
C GLU A 78 -1.77 12.77 -17.88
N ASN A 79 -1.51 13.28 -16.68
CA ASN A 79 -0.42 14.21 -16.38
C ASN A 79 0.70 13.54 -15.56
N GLY A 80 0.73 12.20 -15.47
CA GLY A 80 1.73 11.46 -14.70
C GLY A 80 1.41 11.26 -13.21
N GLY A 81 0.20 11.64 -12.78
CA GLY A 81 -0.32 11.36 -11.45
C GLY A 81 -0.78 9.91 -11.27
N PHE A 82 -1.69 9.68 -10.33
CA PHE A 82 -2.09 8.35 -9.87
C PHE A 82 -3.61 8.17 -9.69
N VAL A 83 -4.40 9.11 -10.20
CA VAL A 83 -5.86 9.09 -10.20
C VAL A 83 -6.38 8.95 -11.62
N ARG A 84 -7.12 7.87 -11.86
CA ARG A 84 -7.91 7.70 -13.08
C ARG A 84 -9.31 8.26 -12.84
N TYR A 85 -9.56 9.40 -13.46
CA TYR A 85 -10.87 10.03 -13.46
C TYR A 85 -11.86 9.27 -14.37
N PRO A 86 -13.16 9.26 -14.05
CA PRO A 86 -14.17 8.73 -14.96
C PRO A 86 -14.18 9.53 -16.27
N SER A 87 -13.99 8.82 -17.39
CA SER A 87 -14.08 9.40 -18.74
C SER A 87 -15.53 9.51 -19.25
N THR A 88 -16.41 8.63 -18.75
CA THR A 88 -17.82 8.54 -19.13
C THR A 88 -18.67 8.12 -17.92
N ASN A 89 -19.98 8.35 -18.01
CA ASN A 89 -20.94 7.90 -17.00
C ASN A 89 -20.84 6.37 -16.81
N GLY A 90 -20.65 5.93 -15.57
CA GLY A 90 -20.57 4.50 -15.21
C GLY A 90 -19.16 3.95 -15.06
N VAL A 91 -18.11 4.68 -15.48
CA VAL A 91 -16.72 4.31 -15.15
C VAL A 91 -16.44 4.74 -13.70
N PRO A 92 -15.94 3.87 -12.82
CA PRO A 92 -15.65 4.25 -11.45
C PRO A 92 -14.30 4.98 -11.35
N TRP A 93 -14.17 5.82 -10.32
CA TRP A 93 -12.87 6.35 -9.92
C TRP A 93 -11.94 5.21 -9.51
N ARG A 94 -10.66 5.35 -9.87
CA ARG A 94 -9.59 4.46 -9.41
C ARG A 94 -8.38 5.31 -9.04
N MET A 95 -7.85 5.07 -7.86
CA MET A 95 -6.70 5.77 -7.31
C MET A 95 -5.74 4.74 -6.73
N ASP A 96 -4.45 4.93 -6.92
CA ASP A 96 -3.46 4.23 -6.11
C ASP A 96 -3.60 4.68 -4.64
N ALA A 97 -3.99 3.75 -3.76
CA ALA A 97 -4.28 4.05 -2.36
C ALA A 97 -3.07 4.60 -1.61
N HIS A 98 -1.87 4.09 -1.91
CA HIS A 98 -0.65 4.51 -1.22
C HIS A 98 -0.26 5.92 -1.62
N LYS A 99 -0.21 6.17 -2.93
CA LYS A 99 0.13 7.51 -3.44
C LYS A 99 -0.89 8.56 -3.01
N MET A 100 -2.18 8.20 -2.97
CA MET A 100 -3.20 9.11 -2.46
C MET A 100 -3.06 9.35 -0.95
N SER A 101 -2.74 8.32 -0.17
CA SER A 101 -2.48 8.46 1.27
C SER A 101 -1.30 9.38 1.54
N ASP A 102 -0.20 9.22 0.81
CA ASP A 102 0.99 10.06 0.97
C ASP A 102 0.72 11.51 0.53
N TRP A 103 0.05 11.71 -0.60
CA TRP A 103 -0.38 13.02 -1.05
C TRP A 103 -1.27 13.73 -0.02
N LEU A 104 -2.21 13.00 0.59
CA LEU A 104 -3.08 13.54 1.64
C LEU A 104 -2.27 13.97 2.87
N LYS A 105 -1.28 13.20 3.30
CA LYS A 105 -0.41 13.58 4.44
C LYS A 105 0.37 14.86 4.14
N GLU A 106 0.91 14.98 2.92
CA GLU A 106 1.72 16.13 2.51
C GLU A 106 0.90 17.42 2.31
N ASN A 107 -0.39 17.28 2.00
CA ASN A 107 -1.28 18.40 1.70
C ASN A 107 -2.37 18.62 2.76
N TRP A 108 -2.35 17.86 3.85
CA TRP A 108 -3.41 17.84 4.87
C TRP A 108 -3.76 19.24 5.38
N ASP A 109 -2.74 20.05 5.68
CA ASP A 109 -2.87 21.40 6.21
C ASP A 109 -3.30 22.44 5.16
N LYS A 110 -3.20 22.10 3.87
CA LYS A 110 -3.58 22.98 2.75
C LYS A 110 -5.04 22.79 2.31
N LEU A 111 -5.69 21.73 2.77
CA LEU A 111 -7.10 21.48 2.48
C LEU A 111 -7.96 22.47 3.27
N ASP A 112 -8.92 23.11 2.60
CA ASP A 112 -9.88 23.98 3.28
C ASP A 112 -10.98 23.15 3.94
N TRP A 113 -10.71 22.69 5.17
CA TRP A 113 -11.61 21.85 5.96
C TRP A 113 -12.96 22.51 6.25
N GLU A 114 -13.02 23.84 6.23
CA GLU A 114 -14.22 24.64 6.53
C GLU A 114 -14.86 25.23 5.27
N ALA A 115 -14.41 24.80 4.09
CA ALA A 115 -15.00 25.20 2.83
C ALA A 115 -16.52 24.99 2.87
N LYS A 116 -17.24 25.95 2.30
CA LYS A 116 -18.70 25.90 2.17
C LYS A 116 -19.04 25.62 0.72
N ARG A 117 -20.10 24.84 0.50
CA ARG A 117 -20.59 24.56 -0.85
C ARG A 117 -20.90 25.90 -1.50
N LEU A 118 -20.13 26.25 -2.52
CA LEU A 118 -20.42 27.44 -3.32
C LEU A 118 -21.82 27.27 -3.90
N GLY A 119 -22.69 28.24 -3.63
CA GLY A 119 -24.10 28.19 -3.98
C GLY A 119 -24.26 27.82 -5.45
N GLY A 120 -25.03 26.76 -5.71
CA GLY A 120 -25.43 26.41 -7.07
C GLY A 120 -26.34 27.53 -7.60
N LYS A 121 -25.98 28.07 -8.77
CA LYS A 121 -26.98 28.72 -9.62
C LYS A 121 -28.03 27.70 -10.05
#